data_AF-A0A967EWH5-F1
#
_entry.id   AF-A0A967EWH5-F1
#
_cell.length_a   1.000
_cell.length_b   1.000
_cell.length_c   1.000
_cell.angle_alpha   90.00
_cell.angle_beta   90.00
_cell.angle_gamma   90.00
#
_symmetry.space_group_name_H-M   'P 1'
#
loop_
_entity.id
_entity.type
_entity.pdbx_description
1 polymer ?
#
loop_
_entity_poly.entity_id
_entity_poly.type
_entity_poly.pdbx_seq_one_letter_code
_entity_poly.pdbx_strand_id
1 'polypeptide(L)'
;METGEEASGEDRAKSLRDDVPASRPEVSQTALSGALRDPVIVILILAGIFDGLAGNPVHAILLIGVGLVLARTSSEGSASHGLGFQADDVDGRDGRRLGVQKALAEPAHASERTVAGLVVVVLYAVTVGGFSRYSWPATLAVVVPGLLGLVLVWREPVVSGPDPAPISRRGARAWATVFVALGLWELTNLLLQPSLEVGSHAHPTLSVLMDPVLSLHVGRSISLFLWLALGWYLVRR
;
A
#
# COMPACT_ATOMS: atom_id res chain seq x y z
N MET A 1 -67.99 54.89 -22.19
CA MET A 1 -66.56 55.03 -21.88
C MET A 1 -66.26 54.00 -20.82
N GLU A 2 -66.15 52.75 -21.24
CA GLU A 2 -65.88 51.59 -20.39
C GLU A 2 -65.66 50.43 -21.36
N THR A 3 -64.42 49.99 -21.49
CA THR A 3 -64.03 48.63 -21.86
C THR A 3 -62.51 48.51 -21.76
N GLY A 4 -62.04 47.49 -21.04
CA GLY A 4 -60.72 46.92 -21.27
C GLY A 4 -59.88 46.68 -20.03
N GLU A 5 -60.22 45.67 -19.22
CA GLU A 5 -59.28 45.13 -18.24
C GLU A 5 -59.61 43.66 -17.88
N GLU A 6 -59.46 42.73 -18.84
CA GLU A 6 -59.42 41.29 -18.53
C GLU A 6 -58.55 40.55 -19.56
N ALA A 7 -57.25 40.42 -19.29
CA ALA A 7 -56.39 39.37 -19.86
C ALA A 7 -54.97 39.41 -19.26
N SER A 8 -54.77 38.89 -18.03
CA SER A 8 -53.40 38.67 -17.52
C SER A 8 -53.29 37.63 -16.38
N GLY A 9 -54.12 36.59 -16.40
CA GLY A 9 -54.17 35.59 -15.31
C GLY A 9 -53.60 34.21 -15.64
N GLU A 10 -53.68 33.75 -16.89
CA GLU A 10 -53.67 32.31 -17.15
C GLU A 10 -52.30 31.72 -17.56
N ASP A 11 -51.36 32.55 -18.02
CA ASP A 11 -50.05 32.07 -18.48
C ASP A 11 -49.06 31.73 -17.36
N ARG A 12 -49.33 32.14 -16.11
CA ARG A 12 -48.38 31.96 -15.00
C ARG A 12 -48.44 30.57 -14.35
N ALA A 13 -49.53 29.82 -14.53
CA ALA A 13 -49.71 28.52 -13.89
C ALA A 13 -49.07 27.35 -14.66
N LYS A 14 -48.68 27.55 -15.94
CA LYS A 14 -48.14 26.49 -16.79
C LYS A 14 -46.61 26.38 -16.76
N SER A 15 -45.91 27.43 -16.35
CA SER A 15 -44.44 27.49 -16.35
C SER A 15 -43.76 26.81 -15.15
N LEU A 16 -44.51 26.26 -14.18
CA LEU A 16 -43.97 25.75 -12.92
C LEU A 16 -43.96 24.22 -12.81
N ARG A 17 -44.28 23.47 -13.89
CA ARG A 17 -44.41 22.01 -13.86
C ARG A 17 -43.31 21.20 -14.56
N ASP A 18 -42.34 21.83 -15.20
CA ASP A 18 -41.35 21.12 -16.03
C ASP A 18 -39.96 20.93 -15.39
N ASP A 19 -39.71 21.43 -14.18
CA ASP A 19 -38.40 21.31 -13.51
C ASP A 19 -38.39 20.24 -12.39
N VAL A 20 -38.78 19.00 -12.73
CA VAL A 20 -38.40 17.83 -11.91
C VAL A 20 -37.25 17.12 -12.61
N PRO A 21 -35.99 17.45 -12.29
CA PRO A 21 -34.85 16.72 -12.82
C PRO A 21 -34.95 15.27 -12.35
N ALA A 22 -35.16 14.37 -13.32
CA ALA A 22 -35.08 12.94 -13.11
C ALA A 22 -33.69 12.58 -12.58
N SER A 23 -33.59 12.34 -11.26
CA SER A 23 -32.39 11.86 -10.59
C SER A 23 -32.09 10.45 -11.08
N ARG A 24 -31.29 10.35 -12.16
CA ARG A 24 -30.70 9.10 -12.62
C ARG A 24 -29.70 8.61 -11.55
N PRO A 25 -29.74 7.33 -11.16
CA PRO A 25 -28.72 6.74 -10.30
C PRO A 25 -27.41 6.53 -11.09
N GLU A 26 -26.62 7.58 -11.27
CA GLU A 26 -25.24 7.53 -11.83
C GLU A 26 -24.18 7.20 -10.76
N VAL A 27 -24.52 6.48 -9.70
CA VAL A 27 -23.61 6.31 -8.54
C VAL A 27 -22.68 5.09 -8.68
N SER A 28 -22.90 4.17 -9.62
CA SER A 28 -22.17 2.89 -9.60
C SER A 28 -20.92 2.80 -10.50
N GLN A 29 -20.75 3.64 -11.53
CA GLN A 29 -19.64 3.48 -12.48
C GLN A 29 -18.35 4.24 -12.07
N THR A 30 -18.48 5.34 -11.33
CA THR A 30 -17.33 6.12 -10.83
C THR A 30 -16.66 5.48 -9.60
N ALA A 31 -17.42 4.77 -8.76
CA ALA A 31 -16.85 4.07 -7.60
C ALA A 31 -15.96 2.88 -8.01
N LEU A 32 -16.37 2.12 -9.02
CA LEU A 32 -15.59 0.98 -9.54
C LEU A 32 -14.29 1.42 -10.24
N SER A 33 -14.29 2.56 -10.93
CA SER A 33 -13.09 3.12 -11.57
C SER A 33 -12.11 3.74 -10.56
N GLY A 34 -12.59 4.17 -9.39
CA GLY A 34 -11.74 4.59 -8.27
C GLY A 34 -11.02 3.41 -7.60
N ALA A 35 -11.72 2.31 -7.33
CA ALA A 35 -11.12 1.12 -6.72
C ALA A 35 -10.06 0.44 -7.61
N LEU A 36 -10.23 0.50 -8.94
CA LEU A 36 -9.23 0.02 -9.91
C LEU A 36 -7.96 0.88 -10.00
N ARG A 37 -7.96 2.09 -9.43
CA ARG A 37 -6.77 2.97 -9.44
C ARG A 37 -5.78 2.65 -8.33
N ASP A 38 -6.22 2.00 -7.27
CA ASP A 38 -5.31 1.54 -6.22
C ASP A 38 -4.99 0.05 -6.43
N PRO A 39 -3.81 -0.27 -6.99
CA PRO A 39 -3.43 -1.66 -7.25
C PRO A 39 -3.42 -2.50 -5.97
N VAL A 40 -3.25 -1.89 -4.80
CA VAL A 40 -3.21 -2.61 -3.51
C VAL A 40 -4.55 -3.26 -3.20
N ILE A 41 -5.67 -2.53 -3.42
CA ILE A 41 -7.02 -3.04 -3.16
C ILE A 41 -7.28 -4.27 -4.05
N VAL A 42 -6.95 -4.16 -5.34
CA VAL A 42 -7.17 -5.23 -6.31
C VAL A 42 -6.34 -6.46 -5.96
N ILE A 43 -5.06 -6.28 -5.59
CA ILE A 43 -4.18 -7.36 -5.18
C ILE A 43 -4.71 -8.08 -3.93
N LEU A 44 -5.17 -7.35 -2.91
CA LEU A 44 -5.71 -7.93 -1.68
C LEU A 44 -6.97 -8.76 -1.93
N ILE A 45 -7.89 -8.25 -2.75
CA ILE A 45 -9.12 -8.97 -3.10
C ILE A 45 -8.78 -10.25 -3.88
N LEU A 46 -7.91 -10.15 -4.88
CA LEU A 46 -7.46 -11.33 -5.65
C LEU A 46 -6.77 -12.36 -4.76
N ALA A 47 -5.86 -11.92 -3.89
CA ALA A 47 -5.15 -12.80 -2.96
C ALA A 47 -6.13 -13.53 -2.03
N GLY A 48 -7.12 -12.81 -1.48
CA GLY A 48 -8.14 -13.42 -0.63
C GLY A 48 -9.00 -14.46 -1.36
N ILE A 49 -9.34 -14.24 -2.64
CA ILE A 49 -10.03 -15.23 -3.47
C ILE A 49 -9.19 -16.48 -3.65
N PHE A 50 -7.91 -16.32 -4.03
CA PHE A 50 -6.98 -17.46 -4.20
C PHE A 50 -6.78 -18.25 -2.90
N ASP A 51 -6.61 -17.58 -1.76
CA ASP A 51 -6.49 -18.23 -0.46
C ASP A 51 -7.75 -19.00 -0.06
N GLY A 52 -8.93 -18.49 -0.43
CA GLY A 52 -10.20 -19.16 -0.23
C GLY A 52 -10.30 -20.45 -1.05
N LEU A 53 -9.88 -20.38 -2.33
CA LEU A 53 -9.81 -21.54 -3.21
C LEU A 53 -8.77 -22.58 -2.75
N ALA A 54 -7.69 -22.13 -2.11
CA ALA A 54 -6.66 -22.99 -1.52
C ALA A 54 -7.09 -23.65 -0.19
N GLY A 55 -8.33 -23.44 0.27
CA GLY A 55 -8.87 -24.05 1.48
C GLY A 55 -8.49 -23.35 2.78
N ASN A 56 -8.06 -22.09 2.72
CA ASN A 56 -7.75 -21.27 3.90
C ASN A 56 -8.77 -20.13 4.07
N PRO A 57 -9.99 -20.42 4.57
CA PRO A 57 -11.09 -19.46 4.60
C PRO A 57 -10.82 -18.27 5.53
N VAL A 58 -9.99 -18.45 6.56
CA VAL A 58 -9.65 -17.39 7.51
C VAL A 58 -8.80 -16.30 6.84
N HIS A 59 -7.78 -16.70 6.08
CA HIS A 59 -6.94 -15.74 5.35
C HIS A 59 -7.74 -15.04 4.24
N ALA A 60 -8.60 -15.79 3.55
CA ALA A 60 -9.49 -15.25 2.53
C ALA A 60 -10.36 -14.11 3.05
N ILE A 61 -11.08 -14.34 4.14
CA ILE A 61 -11.98 -13.35 4.76
C ILE A 61 -11.19 -12.12 5.22
N LEU A 62 -10.02 -12.34 5.84
CA LEU A 62 -9.18 -11.26 6.33
C LEU A 62 -8.67 -10.36 5.19
N LEU A 63 -8.13 -10.95 4.12
CA LEU A 63 -7.60 -10.20 2.97
C LEU A 63 -8.70 -9.41 2.23
N ILE A 64 -9.85 -10.04 1.99
CA ILE A 64 -11.00 -9.37 1.37
C ILE A 64 -11.51 -8.24 2.27
N GLY A 65 -11.61 -8.48 3.59
CA GLY A 65 -12.03 -7.48 4.56
C GLY A 65 -11.12 -6.25 4.57
N VAL A 66 -9.80 -6.44 4.60
CA VAL A 66 -8.82 -5.34 4.56
C VAL A 66 -8.91 -4.58 3.23
N GLY A 67 -9.00 -5.29 2.10
CA GLY A 67 -9.17 -4.67 0.79
C GLY A 67 -10.40 -3.77 0.70
N LEU A 68 -11.53 -4.23 1.25
CA LEU A 68 -12.78 -3.45 1.31
C LEU A 68 -12.67 -2.23 2.22
N VAL A 69 -12.01 -2.35 3.37
CA VAL A 69 -11.78 -1.21 4.28
C VAL A 69 -10.93 -0.15 3.59
N LEU A 70 -9.84 -0.54 2.93
CA LEU A 70 -8.99 0.38 2.18
C LEU A 70 -9.76 1.09 1.05
N ALA A 71 -10.58 0.34 0.29
CA ALA A 71 -11.44 0.90 -0.75
C ALA A 71 -12.42 1.96 -0.24
N ARG A 72 -12.95 1.76 0.96
CA ARG A 72 -13.82 2.74 1.60
C ARG A 72 -13.04 4.00 1.96
N THR A 73 -11.88 3.85 2.61
CA THR A 73 -11.05 5.01 3.02
C THR A 73 -10.51 5.81 1.83
N SER A 74 -10.16 5.15 0.72
CA SER A 74 -9.68 5.84 -0.49
C SER A 74 -10.77 6.68 -1.18
N SER A 75 -12.04 6.26 -1.05
CA SER A 75 -13.17 7.02 -1.59
C SER A 75 -13.46 8.30 -0.81
N GLU A 76 -13.19 8.29 0.51
CA GLU A 76 -13.43 9.44 1.40
C GLU A 76 -12.35 10.53 1.24
N GLY A 77 -11.09 10.16 0.96
CA GLY A 77 -9.98 11.11 0.80
C GLY A 77 -9.96 11.91 -0.51
N SER A 78 -10.63 11.44 -1.57
CA SER A 78 -10.62 12.13 -2.88
C SER A 78 -11.56 13.35 -2.93
N ALA A 79 -12.56 13.44 -2.03
CA ALA A 79 -13.49 14.57 -1.99
C ALA A 79 -12.91 15.84 -1.36
N SER A 80 -11.86 15.71 -0.54
CA SER A 80 -11.27 16.82 0.23
C SER A 80 -10.10 17.52 -0.48
N HIS A 81 -9.58 16.95 -1.58
CA HIS A 81 -8.39 17.47 -2.28
C HIS A 81 -8.69 18.46 -3.43
N GLY A 82 -9.96 18.81 -3.65
CA GLY A 82 -10.39 19.67 -4.77
C GLY A 82 -10.62 21.16 -4.44
N LEU A 83 -10.52 21.60 -3.18
CA LEU A 83 -11.00 22.94 -2.78
C LEU A 83 -10.02 23.76 -1.91
N GLY A 84 -8.71 23.50 -1.96
CA GLY A 84 -7.79 24.24 -1.10
C GLY A 84 -6.33 24.21 -1.54
N PHE A 85 -6.01 24.75 -2.71
CA PHE A 85 -4.63 25.16 -3.00
C PHE A 85 -4.63 26.52 -3.72
N GLN A 86 -4.99 27.56 -2.98
CA GLN A 86 -4.58 28.93 -3.28
C GLN A 86 -3.43 29.24 -2.33
N ALA A 87 -2.21 28.99 -2.83
CA ALA A 87 -0.99 29.29 -2.11
C ALA A 87 -0.78 30.80 -2.07
N ASP A 88 -1.00 31.40 -0.91
CA ASP A 88 -0.40 32.68 -0.55
C ASP A 88 1.12 32.51 -0.50
N ASP A 89 1.78 33.37 -1.26
CA ASP A 89 3.23 33.49 -1.41
C ASP A 89 3.82 34.12 -0.14
N VAL A 90 4.16 33.28 0.85
CA VAL A 90 4.80 33.73 2.10
C VAL A 90 6.27 33.31 2.14
N ASP A 91 7.09 34.25 1.71
CA ASP A 91 8.50 34.54 2.08
C ASP A 91 9.36 33.40 2.65
N GLY A 92 9.91 32.57 1.75
CA GLY A 92 10.80 31.44 2.04
C GLY A 92 12.28 31.79 2.29
N ARG A 93 12.63 32.98 2.77
CA ARG A 93 14.05 33.37 2.94
C ARG A 93 14.65 33.17 4.34
N ASP A 94 13.83 33.06 5.39
CA ASP A 94 14.36 32.98 6.76
C ASP A 94 14.62 31.55 7.28
N GLY A 95 13.93 30.54 6.74
CA GLY A 95 14.10 29.13 7.18
C GLY A 95 15.42 28.48 6.75
N ARG A 96 16.07 29.00 5.71
CA ARG A 96 17.29 28.39 5.13
C ARG A 96 18.54 28.60 5.99
N ARG A 97 18.56 29.64 6.84
CA ARG A 97 19.71 29.93 7.73
C ARG A 97 19.66 29.14 9.04
N LEU A 98 18.47 28.77 9.52
CA LEU A 98 18.30 27.95 10.74
C LEU A 98 18.61 26.46 10.50
N GLY A 99 18.29 25.91 9.33
CA GLY A 99 18.57 24.51 8.98
C GLY A 99 20.07 24.20 8.79
N VAL A 100 20.83 25.14 8.21
CA VAL A 100 22.27 24.97 7.99
C VAL A 100 23.05 24.99 9.32
N GLN A 101 22.61 25.77 10.32
CA GLN A 101 23.25 25.79 11.63
C GLN A 101 22.92 24.57 12.49
N LYS A 102 21.70 24.01 12.38
CA LYS A 102 21.32 22.78 13.10
C LYS A 102 22.01 21.53 12.52
N ALA A 103 22.25 21.49 11.21
CA ALA A 103 22.95 20.40 10.54
C ALA A 103 24.47 20.35 10.83
N LEU A 104 25.06 21.48 11.24
CA LEU A 104 26.48 21.56 11.61
C LEU A 104 26.75 21.29 13.11
N ALA A 105 25.70 21.18 13.93
CA ALA A 105 25.80 21.06 15.39
C ALA A 105 25.55 19.64 15.95
N GLU A 106 25.21 18.64 15.13
CA GLU A 106 25.11 17.25 15.60
C GLU A 106 26.16 16.30 14.98
N PRO A 107 27.41 16.27 15.51
CA PRO A 107 28.35 15.22 15.18
C PRO A 107 28.84 14.50 16.46
N ALA A 108 28.09 13.50 16.94
CA ALA A 108 28.62 12.39 17.76
C ALA A 108 27.54 11.34 18.08
N HIS A 109 26.39 11.76 18.63
CA HIS A 109 25.42 10.81 19.23
C HIS A 109 24.47 10.12 18.23
N ALA A 110 24.32 10.65 17.01
CA ALA A 110 23.56 9.99 15.96
C ALA A 110 24.23 8.69 15.47
N SER A 111 25.57 8.61 15.56
CA SER A 111 26.35 7.43 15.16
C SER A 111 26.15 6.26 16.14
N GLU A 112 26.26 6.52 17.44
CA GLU A 112 26.11 5.48 18.48
C GLU A 112 24.72 4.83 18.45
N ARG A 113 23.65 5.63 18.29
CA ARG A 113 22.29 5.10 18.17
C ARG A 113 22.10 4.26 16.90
N THR A 114 22.75 4.64 15.81
CA THR A 114 22.69 3.89 14.54
C THR A 114 23.44 2.56 14.66
N VAL A 115 24.61 2.56 15.29
CA VAL A 115 25.38 1.34 15.55
C VAL A 115 24.63 0.42 16.51
N ALA A 116 24.08 0.94 17.60
CA ALA A 116 23.28 0.16 18.54
C ALA A 116 22.04 -0.45 17.85
N GLY A 117 21.33 0.34 17.04
CA GLY A 117 20.22 -0.17 16.23
C GLY A 117 20.64 -1.29 15.27
N LEU A 118 21.77 -1.12 14.58
CA LEU A 118 22.30 -2.15 13.69
C LEU A 118 22.63 -3.45 14.45
N VAL A 119 23.29 -3.33 15.61
CA VAL A 119 23.60 -4.49 16.47
C VAL A 119 22.33 -5.20 16.91
N VAL A 120 21.30 -4.47 17.35
CA VAL A 120 20.01 -5.05 17.73
C VAL A 120 19.36 -5.78 16.54
N VAL A 121 19.37 -5.18 15.35
CA VAL A 121 18.81 -5.79 14.12
C VAL A 121 19.56 -7.08 13.75
N VAL A 122 20.90 -7.09 13.85
CA VAL A 122 21.71 -8.28 13.58
C VAL A 122 21.43 -9.38 14.60
N LEU A 123 21.44 -9.05 15.90
CA LEU A 123 21.16 -10.03 16.97
C LEU A 123 19.75 -10.61 16.84
N TYR A 124 18.77 -9.77 16.53
CA TYR A 124 17.41 -10.19 16.24
C TYR A 124 17.37 -11.15 15.04
N ALA A 125 17.99 -10.79 13.92
CA ALA A 125 17.98 -11.60 12.70
C ALA A 125 18.62 -12.97 12.90
N VAL A 126 19.74 -13.04 13.63
CA VAL A 126 20.40 -14.30 14.01
C VAL A 126 19.50 -15.12 14.94
N THR A 127 18.95 -14.52 15.99
CA THR A 127 18.12 -15.25 16.96
C THR A 127 16.87 -15.84 16.31
N VAL A 128 16.13 -15.02 15.55
CA VAL A 128 14.88 -15.43 14.90
C VAL A 128 15.15 -16.37 13.73
N GLY A 129 16.24 -16.17 12.98
CA GLY A 129 16.70 -17.08 11.94
C GLY A 129 17.06 -18.49 12.46
N GLY A 130 17.23 -18.64 13.78
CA GLY A 130 17.42 -19.92 14.46
C GLY A 130 16.18 -20.79 14.56
N PHE A 131 14.99 -20.18 14.62
CA PHE A 131 13.75 -20.92 14.83
C PHE A 131 13.38 -21.79 13.64
N SER A 132 12.84 -22.99 13.88
CA SER A 132 12.43 -23.89 12.81
C SER A 132 11.39 -23.24 11.88
N ARG A 133 11.47 -23.57 10.59
CA ARG A 133 10.53 -23.07 9.58
C ARG A 133 9.12 -23.53 9.94
N TYR A 134 8.15 -22.62 9.83
CA TYR A 134 6.74 -22.87 10.17
C TYR A 134 6.47 -23.19 11.65
N SER A 135 7.38 -22.80 12.55
CA SER A 135 7.16 -22.93 13.99
C SER A 135 6.41 -21.73 14.56
N TRP A 136 5.61 -21.97 15.60
CA TRP A 136 4.92 -20.92 16.34
C TRP A 136 5.85 -19.80 16.84
N PRO A 137 7.05 -20.08 17.39
CA PRO A 137 7.99 -19.04 17.78
C PRO A 137 8.45 -18.15 16.63
N ALA A 138 8.71 -18.71 15.44
CA ALA A 138 9.08 -17.93 14.26
C ALA A 138 7.95 -17.00 13.83
N THR A 139 6.71 -17.50 13.81
CA THR A 139 5.53 -16.70 13.49
C THR A 139 5.35 -15.56 14.48
N LEU A 140 5.39 -15.83 15.78
CA LEU A 140 5.26 -14.80 16.81
C LEU A 140 6.36 -13.74 16.72
N ALA A 141 7.61 -14.17 16.50
CA ALA A 141 8.74 -13.27 16.39
C ALA A 141 8.59 -12.27 15.24
N VAL A 142 7.97 -12.65 14.12
CA VAL A 142 7.75 -11.74 12.97
C VAL A 142 6.46 -10.94 13.11
N VAL A 143 5.37 -11.58 13.53
CA VAL A 143 4.04 -10.97 13.61
C VAL A 143 3.99 -9.88 14.68
N VAL A 144 4.58 -10.11 15.86
CA VAL A 144 4.49 -9.14 16.97
C VAL A 144 5.15 -7.80 16.62
N PRO A 145 6.40 -7.73 16.11
CA PRO A 145 7.00 -6.48 15.66
C PRO A 145 6.27 -5.86 14.48
N GLY A 146 5.75 -6.66 13.55
CA GLY A 146 4.97 -6.18 12.41
C GLY A 146 3.68 -5.47 12.85
N LEU A 147 2.93 -6.09 13.76
CA LEU A 147 1.73 -5.50 14.37
C LEU A 147 2.07 -4.27 15.21
N LEU A 148 3.15 -4.31 15.98
CA LEU A 148 3.58 -3.16 16.76
C LEU A 148 3.94 -1.98 15.84
N GLY A 149 4.68 -2.22 14.76
CA GLY A 149 4.98 -1.22 13.75
C GLY A 149 3.72 -0.64 13.11
N LEU A 150 2.75 -1.49 12.77
CA LEU A 150 1.46 -1.06 12.22
C LEU A 150 0.68 -0.18 13.21
N VAL A 151 0.60 -0.57 14.48
CA VAL A 151 -0.06 0.21 15.53
C VAL A 151 0.64 1.55 15.73
N LEU A 152 1.98 1.59 15.70
CA LEU A 152 2.73 2.83 15.81
C LEU A 152 2.47 3.77 14.64
N VAL A 153 2.51 3.25 13.40
CA VAL A 153 2.21 4.01 12.19
C VAL A 153 0.78 4.55 12.20
N TRP A 154 -0.19 3.78 12.70
CA TRP A 154 -1.57 4.25 12.84
C TRP A 154 -1.77 5.31 13.94
N ARG A 155 -0.88 5.38 14.92
CA ARG A 155 -0.98 6.35 16.03
C ARG A 155 -0.30 7.67 15.71
N GLU A 156 0.68 7.68 14.83
CA GLU A 156 1.32 8.91 14.41
C GLU A 156 0.40 9.69 13.45
N PRO A 157 0.05 10.95 13.77
CA PRO A 157 -0.62 11.82 12.81
C PRO A 157 0.24 11.89 11.56
N VAL A 158 -0.37 11.67 10.39
CA VAL A 158 0.33 11.78 9.09
C VAL A 158 0.90 13.19 8.98
N VAL A 159 2.17 13.35 9.32
CA VAL A 159 2.89 14.59 9.11
C VAL A 159 3.11 14.67 7.62
N SER A 160 2.49 15.64 6.96
CA SER A 160 2.65 15.89 5.53
C SER A 160 4.11 16.24 5.25
N GLY A 161 4.90 15.23 4.90
CA GLY A 161 6.22 15.40 4.32
C GLY A 161 6.12 15.84 2.85
N PRO A 162 7.23 16.28 2.24
CA PRO A 162 7.27 16.50 0.79
C PRO A 162 6.83 15.21 0.07
N ASP A 163 5.89 15.33 -0.86
CA ASP A 163 5.42 14.16 -1.62
C ASP A 163 6.61 13.43 -2.26
N PRO A 164 6.72 12.10 -2.09
CA PRO A 164 7.77 11.33 -2.73
C PRO A 164 7.70 11.54 -4.24
N ALA A 165 8.85 11.83 -4.86
CA ALA A 165 8.91 12.08 -6.29
C ALA A 165 8.24 10.92 -7.06
N PRO A 166 7.32 11.22 -8.00
CA PRO A 166 6.55 10.18 -8.67
C PRO A 166 7.49 9.22 -9.39
N ILE A 167 7.23 7.92 -9.25
CA ILE A 167 7.99 6.89 -9.97
C ILE A 167 7.86 7.17 -11.46
N SER A 168 8.99 7.34 -12.15
CA SER A 168 8.98 7.59 -13.59
C SER A 168 8.24 6.44 -14.30
N ARG A 169 7.43 6.76 -15.31
CA ARG A 169 6.69 5.74 -16.08
C ARG A 169 7.61 4.66 -16.66
N ARG A 170 8.85 5.03 -17.02
CA ARG A 170 9.87 4.09 -17.50
C ARG A 170 10.33 3.15 -16.39
N GLY A 171 10.60 3.68 -15.20
CA GLY A 171 10.95 2.87 -14.03
C GLY A 171 9.82 1.92 -13.64
N ALA A 172 8.59 2.42 -13.58
CA ALA A 172 7.40 1.59 -13.30
C ALA A 172 7.24 0.46 -14.32
N ARG A 173 7.39 0.74 -15.63
CA ARG A 173 7.33 -0.28 -16.68
C ARG A 173 8.47 -1.28 -16.58
N ALA A 174 9.70 -0.84 -16.33
CA ALA A 174 10.84 -1.75 -16.19
C ALA A 174 10.61 -2.73 -15.03
N TRP A 175 10.17 -2.23 -13.87
CA TRP A 175 9.81 -3.08 -12.74
C TRP A 175 8.64 -4.01 -13.06
N ALA A 176 7.57 -3.50 -13.67
CA ALA A 176 6.44 -4.32 -14.08
C ALA A 176 6.86 -5.45 -15.03
N THR A 177 7.72 -5.17 -16.01
CA THR A 177 8.27 -6.19 -16.92
C THR A 177 9.07 -7.25 -16.15
N VAL A 178 9.92 -6.85 -15.19
CA VAL A 178 10.68 -7.81 -14.36
C VAL A 178 9.74 -8.71 -13.55
N PHE A 179 8.75 -8.13 -12.85
CA PHE A 179 7.80 -8.91 -12.06
C PHE A 179 6.93 -9.83 -12.92
N VAL A 180 6.45 -9.35 -14.07
CA VAL A 180 5.66 -10.18 -15.00
C VAL A 180 6.51 -11.32 -15.56
N ALA A 181 7.76 -11.03 -15.97
CA ALA A 181 8.66 -12.07 -16.47
C ALA A 181 8.97 -13.13 -15.40
N LEU A 182 9.27 -12.71 -14.18
CA LEU A 182 9.48 -13.63 -13.05
C LEU A 182 8.23 -14.43 -12.71
N GLY A 183 7.05 -13.79 -12.71
CA GLY A 183 5.78 -14.46 -12.45
C GLY A 183 5.40 -15.47 -13.53
N LEU A 184 5.61 -15.13 -14.81
CA LEU A 184 5.40 -16.06 -15.92
C LEU A 184 6.39 -17.21 -15.87
N TRP A 185 7.66 -16.95 -15.55
CA TRP A 185 8.67 -17.99 -15.38
C TRP A 185 8.31 -18.93 -14.22
N GLU A 186 7.87 -18.39 -13.08
CA GLU A 186 7.40 -19.17 -11.94
C GLU A 186 6.19 -20.03 -12.29
N LEU A 187 5.16 -19.42 -12.87
CA LEU A 187 3.95 -20.12 -13.29
C LEU A 187 4.25 -21.22 -14.31
N THR A 188 5.13 -20.94 -15.27
CA THR A 188 5.54 -21.94 -16.28
C THR A 188 6.22 -23.13 -15.62
N ASN A 189 7.20 -22.90 -14.73
CA ASN A 189 7.87 -24.00 -14.04
C ASN A 189 6.92 -24.77 -13.14
N LEU A 190 6.04 -24.09 -12.41
CA LEU A 190 5.03 -24.73 -11.57
C LEU A 190 4.09 -25.64 -12.37
N LEU A 191 3.64 -25.20 -13.55
CA LEU A 191 2.76 -26.00 -14.42
C LEU A 191 3.47 -27.18 -15.10
N LEU A 192 4.80 -27.11 -15.24
CA LEU A 192 5.62 -28.20 -15.77
C LEU A 192 6.07 -29.19 -14.68
N GLN A 193 5.79 -28.93 -13.41
CA GLN A 193 6.11 -29.87 -12.33
C GLN A 193 5.24 -31.14 -12.41
N PRO A 194 5.77 -32.31 -12.00
CA PRO A 194 5.00 -33.56 -11.99
C PRO A 194 3.77 -33.49 -11.07
N SER A 195 3.86 -32.72 -9.99
CA SER A 195 2.75 -32.38 -9.12
C SER A 195 2.95 -30.97 -8.54
N LEU A 196 1.85 -30.31 -8.15
CA LEU A 196 1.90 -28.97 -7.54
C LEU A 196 2.44 -28.97 -6.10
N GLU A 197 2.55 -30.15 -5.48
CA GLU A 197 2.96 -30.31 -4.09
C GLU A 197 4.43 -30.73 -3.95
N VAL A 198 5.05 -31.23 -5.01
CA VAL A 198 6.42 -31.77 -4.97
C VAL A 198 7.32 -30.95 -5.89
N GLY A 199 8.28 -30.26 -5.28
CA GLY A 199 9.29 -29.51 -6.01
C GLY A 199 10.12 -30.42 -6.94
N SER A 200 10.41 -29.94 -8.16
CA SER A 200 11.24 -30.63 -9.14
C SER A 200 12.46 -29.77 -9.51
N HIS A 201 13.65 -30.38 -9.50
CA HIS A 201 14.87 -29.71 -9.98
C HIS A 201 14.95 -29.61 -11.50
N ALA A 202 14.13 -30.35 -12.25
CA ALA A 202 14.05 -30.23 -13.71
C ALA A 202 13.27 -28.98 -14.16
N HIS A 203 12.30 -28.55 -13.34
CA HIS A 203 11.48 -27.34 -13.56
C HIS A 203 11.46 -26.50 -12.27
N PRO A 204 12.61 -25.90 -11.89
CA PRO A 204 12.77 -25.28 -10.60
C PRO A 204 12.04 -23.93 -10.55
N THR A 205 11.12 -23.80 -9.60
CA THR A 205 10.53 -22.52 -9.18
C THR A 205 11.50 -21.72 -8.29
N LEU A 206 11.32 -20.42 -8.08
CA LEU A 206 12.16 -19.66 -7.11
C LEU A 206 12.01 -20.27 -5.73
N SER A 207 10.82 -20.77 -5.38
CA SER A 207 10.60 -21.45 -4.10
C SER A 207 11.52 -22.66 -3.93
N VAL A 208 11.68 -23.49 -4.97
CA VAL A 208 12.60 -24.65 -4.97
C VAL A 208 14.06 -24.20 -4.92
N LEU A 209 14.41 -23.13 -5.65
CA LEU A 209 15.78 -22.59 -5.64
C LEU A 209 16.15 -21.93 -4.29
N MET A 210 15.18 -21.32 -3.62
CA MET A 210 15.38 -20.67 -2.32
C MET A 210 15.36 -21.67 -1.17
N ASP A 211 14.84 -22.88 -1.36
CA ASP A 211 14.70 -23.88 -0.30
C ASP A 211 16.04 -24.24 0.37
N PRO A 212 17.13 -24.52 -0.37
CA PRO A 212 18.43 -24.77 0.25
C PRO A 212 18.94 -23.55 1.03
N VAL A 213 18.75 -22.34 0.51
CA VAL A 213 19.18 -21.11 1.18
C VAL A 213 18.41 -20.92 2.49
N LEU A 214 17.09 -21.11 2.46
CA LEU A 214 16.21 -20.91 3.62
C LEU A 214 16.20 -22.09 4.60
N SER A 215 16.68 -23.26 4.20
CA SER A 215 16.88 -24.37 5.14
C SER A 215 18.08 -24.11 6.08
N LEU A 216 19.09 -23.39 5.59
CA LEU A 216 20.24 -23.00 6.38
C LEU A 216 19.86 -21.91 7.40
N HIS A 217 20.36 -22.06 8.63
CA HIS A 217 20.25 -21.04 9.67
C HIS A 217 20.82 -19.68 9.22
N VAL A 218 22.00 -19.73 8.59
CA VAL A 218 22.70 -18.54 8.08
C VAL A 218 21.87 -17.86 6.98
N GLY A 219 21.31 -18.63 6.05
CA GLY A 219 20.50 -18.07 4.96
C GLY A 219 19.24 -17.36 5.47
N ARG A 220 18.51 -17.96 6.42
CA ARG A 220 17.36 -17.31 7.08
C ARG A 220 17.73 -16.02 7.80
N SER A 221 18.85 -16.03 8.51
CA SER A 221 19.35 -14.85 9.23
C SER A 221 19.70 -13.71 8.28
N ILE A 222 20.39 -14.02 7.17
CA ILE A 222 20.72 -13.03 6.13
C ILE A 222 19.45 -12.49 5.47
N SER A 223 18.50 -13.36 5.10
CA SER A 223 17.23 -12.94 4.50
C SER A 223 16.43 -12.02 5.42
N LEU A 224 16.31 -12.37 6.71
CA LEU A 224 15.64 -11.51 7.70
C LEU A 224 16.34 -10.18 7.89
N PHE A 225 17.67 -10.17 7.95
CA PHE A 225 18.45 -8.94 8.05
C PHE A 225 18.22 -8.02 6.85
N LEU A 226 18.31 -8.57 5.63
CA LEU A 226 18.08 -7.80 4.39
C LEU A 226 16.65 -7.27 4.32
N TRP A 227 15.67 -8.06 4.75
CA TRP A 227 14.28 -7.63 4.83
C TRP A 227 14.08 -6.45 5.78
N LEU A 228 14.65 -6.52 6.99
CA LEU A 228 14.58 -5.43 7.97
C LEU A 228 15.33 -4.19 7.49
N ALA A 229 16.51 -4.35 6.89
CA ALA A 229 17.27 -3.26 6.32
C ALA A 229 16.50 -2.56 5.19
N LEU A 230 15.82 -3.32 4.34
CA LEU A 230 14.96 -2.78 3.28
C LEU A 230 13.75 -2.04 3.87
N GLY A 231 13.06 -2.63 4.85
CA GLY A 231 11.94 -1.98 5.53
C GLY A 231 12.35 -0.68 6.21
N TRP A 232 13.50 -0.68 6.88
CA TRP A 232 14.08 0.53 7.48
C TRP A 232 14.43 1.59 6.45
N TYR A 233 15.04 1.20 5.32
CA TYR A 233 15.33 2.11 4.22
C TYR A 233 14.05 2.73 3.64
N LEU A 234 12.98 1.95 3.51
CA LEU A 234 11.69 2.44 3.01
C LEU A 234 11.02 3.42 3.98
N VAL A 235 11.10 3.19 5.30
CA VAL A 235 10.53 4.10 6.31
C VAL A 235 11.31 5.42 6.41
N ARG A 236 12.61 5.40 6.11
CA ARG A 236 13.45 6.61 6.13
C ARG A 236 13.32 7.48 4.90
N ARG A 237 12.68 7.01 3.83
CA ARG A 237 12.60 7.68 2.54
C ARG A 237 11.28 8.42 2.39
#